data_AF-A0A0F9RZ85-F1
#
_entry.id   AF-A0A0F9RZ85-F1
#
_cell.length_a   1.000
_cell.length_b   1.000
_cell.length_c   1.000
_cell.angle_alpha   90.00
_cell.angle_beta   90.00
_cell.angle_gamma   90.00
#
_symmetry.space_group_name_H-M   'P 1'
#
loop_
_entity.id
_entity.type
_entity.pdbx_description
1 polymer ?
#
loop_
_entity_poly.entity_id
_entity_poly.type
_entity_poly.pdbx_seq_one_letter_code
_entity_poly.pdbx_strand_id
1 'polypeptide(L)'
;MTSLERLMNLYKHQVVLKEEIGKEKREINRELRRENKTLFRIGDVLVILMVLFNIGALVITNALVLKVNPEETFTEVNPVAAEVYEFVPATDVAPVNVVYGFILAFFFHIMAYTALITYWMYNRFYIVERKKLYHTLVLLTIWSMLILTDFFNNLGFYIGRLIWGG
;
A
#
# COMPACT_ATOMS: atom_id res chain seq x y z
N MET A 1 -28.02 39.21 -29.11
CA MET A 1 -27.29 38.09 -28.49
C MET A 1 -28.26 36.96 -28.20
N THR A 2 -28.14 35.84 -28.89
CA THR A 2 -29.05 34.68 -28.77
C THR A 2 -28.81 33.92 -27.45
N SER A 3 -29.76 33.10 -27.02
CA SER A 3 -29.62 32.23 -25.83
C SER A 3 -28.43 31.28 -25.94
N LEU A 4 -28.15 30.79 -27.15
CA LEU A 4 -27.00 29.94 -27.45
C LEU A 4 -25.67 30.68 -27.26
N GLU A 5 -25.57 31.92 -27.72
CA GLU A 5 -24.37 32.76 -27.53
C GLU A 5 -24.08 33.04 -26.05
N ARG A 6 -25.14 33.25 -25.24
CA ARG A 6 -25.00 33.38 -23.77
C ARG A 6 -24.44 32.10 -23.15
N LEU A 7 -25.00 30.94 -23.49
CA LEU A 7 -24.55 29.65 -22.97
C LEU A 7 -23.09 29.35 -23.34
N MET A 8 -22.71 29.60 -24.59
CA MET A 8 -21.33 29.44 -25.05
C MET A 8 -20.35 30.34 -24.29
N ASN A 9 -20.72 31.60 -24.05
CA ASN A 9 -19.89 32.52 -23.28
C ASN A 9 -19.74 32.09 -21.81
N LEU A 10 -20.83 31.63 -21.17
CA LEU A 10 -20.76 31.09 -19.81
C LEU A 10 -19.87 29.84 -19.72
N TYR A 11 -19.97 28.94 -20.69
CA TYR A 11 -19.13 27.75 -20.75
C TYR A 11 -17.64 28.11 -20.92
N LYS A 12 -17.32 29.03 -21.85
CA LYS A 12 -15.95 29.53 -22.01
C LYS A 12 -15.42 30.14 -20.72
N HIS A 13 -16.23 30.95 -20.03
CA HIS A 13 -15.83 31.58 -18.78
C HIS A 13 -15.57 30.56 -17.67
N GLN A 14 -16.41 29.51 -17.58
CA GLN A 14 -16.20 28.40 -16.66
C GLN A 14 -14.90 27.64 -16.92
N VAL A 15 -14.55 27.41 -18.19
CA VAL A 15 -13.30 26.73 -18.57
C VAL A 15 -12.09 27.54 -18.14
N VAL A 16 -12.08 28.85 -18.44
CA VAL A 16 -11.00 29.77 -18.03
C VAL A 16 -10.85 29.80 -16.52
N LEU A 17 -11.94 29.94 -15.77
CA LEU A 17 -11.92 29.93 -14.31
C LEU A 17 -11.37 28.61 -13.73
N LYS A 18 -11.73 27.47 -14.33
CA LYS A 18 -11.17 26.16 -13.90
C LYS A 18 -9.66 26.09 -14.12
N GLU A 19 -9.16 26.63 -15.22
CA GLU A 19 -7.72 26.67 -15.50
C GLU A 19 -6.98 27.59 -14.52
N GLU A 20 -7.52 28.77 -14.23
CA GLU A 20 -6.95 29.72 -13.25
C GLU A 20 -6.88 29.12 -11.85
N ILE A 21 -7.99 28.53 -11.37
CA ILE A 21 -8.03 27.80 -10.10
C ILE A 21 -6.99 26.65 -10.11
N GLY A 22 -6.84 25.96 -11.24
CA GLY A 22 -5.84 24.91 -11.40
C GLY A 22 -4.40 25.42 -11.27
N LYS A 23 -4.10 26.59 -11.83
CA LYS A 23 -2.77 27.24 -11.71
C LYS A 23 -2.50 27.67 -10.27
N GLU A 24 -3.47 28.33 -9.65
CA GLU A 24 -3.33 28.85 -8.28
C GLU A 24 -3.17 27.71 -7.26
N LYS A 25 -3.91 26.60 -7.42
CA LYS A 25 -3.70 25.39 -6.61
C LYS A 25 -2.30 24.81 -6.74
N ARG A 26 -1.71 24.82 -7.95
CA ARG A 26 -0.34 24.33 -8.17
C ARG A 26 0.69 25.25 -7.50
N GLU A 27 0.44 26.55 -7.51
CA GLU A 27 1.29 27.53 -6.84
C GLU A 27 1.26 27.36 -5.32
N ILE A 28 0.07 27.28 -4.73
CA ILE A 28 -0.12 26.98 -3.30
C ILE A 28 0.54 25.66 -2.91
N ASN A 29 0.36 24.60 -3.71
CA ASN A 29 1.05 23.32 -3.46
C ASN A 29 2.57 23.48 -3.49
N ARG A 30 3.10 24.26 -4.44
CA ARG A 30 4.55 24.50 -4.56
C ARG A 30 5.09 25.25 -3.36
N GLU A 31 4.37 26.26 -2.87
CA GLU A 31 4.71 26.99 -1.64
C GLU A 31 4.67 26.07 -0.42
N LEU A 32 3.58 25.31 -0.25
CA LEU A 32 3.44 24.37 0.84
C LEU A 32 4.57 23.32 0.85
N ARG A 33 4.98 22.84 -0.33
CA ARG A 33 6.11 21.91 -0.49
C ARG A 33 7.46 22.54 -0.15
N ARG A 34 7.64 23.83 -0.44
CA ARG A 34 8.85 24.56 -0.06
C ARG A 34 8.93 24.71 1.45
N GLU A 35 7.84 25.11 2.10
CA GLU A 35 7.77 25.25 3.55
C GLU A 35 7.93 23.91 4.29
N ASN A 36 7.30 22.85 3.79
CA ASN A 36 7.17 21.57 4.50
C ASN A 36 7.99 20.47 3.82
N LYS A 37 9.14 20.82 3.24
CA LYS A 37 10.00 19.90 2.46
C LYS A 37 10.31 18.60 3.20
N THR A 38 10.55 18.68 4.51
CA THR A 38 10.85 17.53 5.37
C THR A 38 9.66 16.57 5.47
N LEU A 39 8.44 17.08 5.63
CA LEU A 39 7.24 16.26 5.73
C LEU A 39 6.94 15.51 4.42
N PHE A 40 7.11 16.17 3.28
CA PHE A 40 7.01 15.49 1.98
C PHE A 40 8.09 14.42 1.79
N ARG A 41 9.32 14.67 2.23
CA ARG A 41 10.39 13.65 2.21
C ARG A 41 10.07 12.46 3.10
N ILE A 42 9.52 12.69 4.29
CA ILE A 42 9.10 11.60 5.19
C ILE A 42 8.05 10.73 4.49
N GLY A 43 7.04 11.33 3.85
CA GLY A 43 6.05 10.57 3.07
C GLY A 43 6.68 9.80 1.90
N ASP A 44 7.61 10.42 1.17
CA ASP A 44 8.35 9.74 0.09
C ASP A 44 9.15 8.52 0.64
N VAL A 45 9.82 8.66 1.79
CA VAL A 45 10.55 7.58 2.45
C VAL A 45 9.61 6.46 2.93
N LEU A 46 8.48 6.80 3.55
CA LEU A 46 7.48 5.82 3.99
C LEU A 46 6.99 4.96 2.83
N VAL A 47 6.68 5.58 1.69
CA VAL A 47 6.24 4.85 0.50
C VAL A 47 7.36 3.96 -0.07
N ILE A 48 8.61 4.44 -0.10
CA ILE A 48 9.74 3.61 -0.53
C ILE A 48 9.92 2.39 0.40
N LEU A 49 9.86 2.61 1.72
CA LEU A 49 9.96 1.52 2.69
C LEU A 49 8.84 0.50 2.50
N MET A 50 7.61 0.94 2.26
CA MET A 50 6.49 0.04 1.97
C MET A 50 6.73 -0.81 0.71
N VAL A 51 7.29 -0.24 -0.35
CA VAL A 51 7.64 -1.00 -1.56
C VAL A 51 8.74 -2.02 -1.27
N LEU A 52 9.80 -1.63 -0.55
CA LEU A 52 10.91 -2.52 -0.22
C LEU A 52 10.48 -3.68 0.69
N PHE A 53 9.70 -3.38 1.73
CA PHE A 53 9.18 -4.40 2.63
C PHE A 53 8.13 -5.30 1.96
N ASN A 54 7.39 -4.83 0.95
CA ASN A 54 6.50 -5.69 0.17
C ASN A 54 7.28 -6.77 -0.57
N ILE A 55 8.37 -6.40 -1.27
CA ILE A 55 9.23 -7.37 -1.94
C ILE A 55 9.80 -8.35 -0.91
N GLY A 56 10.24 -7.85 0.25
CA GLY A 56 10.72 -8.69 1.35
C GLY A 56 9.67 -9.67 1.87
N ALA A 57 8.46 -9.19 2.15
CA ALA A 57 7.34 -10.02 2.63
C ALA A 57 7.00 -11.09 1.61
N LEU A 58 6.84 -10.71 0.35
CA LEU A 58 6.50 -11.61 -0.75
C LEU A 58 7.55 -12.70 -0.94
N VAL A 59 8.84 -12.41 -0.74
CA VAL A 59 9.90 -13.43 -0.76
C VAL A 59 9.85 -14.36 0.47
N ILE A 60 9.51 -13.83 1.64
CA ILE A 60 9.47 -14.59 2.91
C ILE A 60 8.20 -15.44 3.04
N THR A 61 7.05 -14.95 2.57
CA THR A 61 5.76 -15.64 2.68
C THR A 61 5.49 -16.62 1.54
N ASN A 62 6.10 -16.46 0.35
CA ASN A 62 5.86 -17.33 -0.81
C ASN A 62 6.51 -18.72 -0.75
N ALA A 63 6.99 -19.16 0.40
CA ALA A 63 7.83 -20.34 0.41
C ALA A 63 7.16 -21.66 0.80
N LEU A 64 5.98 -21.73 1.44
CA LEU A 64 5.27 -23.03 1.60
C LEU A 64 3.78 -22.87 2.00
N VAL A 65 2.87 -23.51 1.26
CA VAL A 65 1.52 -23.83 1.75
C VAL A 65 1.62 -25.12 2.55
N LEU A 66 1.19 -25.10 3.81
CA LEU A 66 1.35 -26.24 4.72
C LEU A 66 0.00 -26.73 5.25
N LYS A 67 -0.10 -28.05 5.43
CA LYS A 67 -1.26 -28.68 6.07
C LYS A 67 -1.12 -28.52 7.58
N VAL A 68 -2.04 -27.78 8.21
CA VAL A 68 -2.18 -27.71 9.67
C VAL A 68 -2.97 -28.92 10.19
N ASN A 69 -3.87 -29.46 9.36
CA ASN A 69 -4.58 -30.72 9.57
C ASN A 69 -4.79 -31.41 8.20
N PRO A 70 -4.59 -32.74 8.08
CA PRO A 70 -4.70 -33.45 6.79
C PRO A 70 -6.10 -33.43 6.17
N GLU A 71 -7.14 -33.14 6.97
CA GLU A 71 -8.53 -33.24 6.51
C GLU A 71 -9.24 -31.90 6.23
N GLU A 72 -8.89 -30.75 6.85
CA GLU A 72 -9.79 -29.57 6.75
C GLU A 72 -9.19 -28.16 6.66
N THR A 73 -7.94 -27.88 7.06
CA THR A 73 -7.43 -26.49 7.07
C THR A 73 -6.02 -26.35 6.52
N PHE A 74 -5.94 -25.61 5.42
CA PHE A 74 -4.70 -25.10 4.85
C PHE A 74 -4.42 -23.74 5.47
N THR A 75 -3.18 -23.52 5.91
CA THR A 75 -2.76 -22.22 6.42
C THR A 75 -1.47 -21.84 5.75
N GLU A 76 -1.41 -20.59 5.28
CA GLU A 76 -0.17 -20.02 4.80
C GLU A 76 0.70 -19.67 5.99
N VAL A 77 1.90 -20.22 5.99
CA VAL A 77 2.88 -20.02 7.05
C VAL A 77 4.24 -19.92 6.39
N ASN A 78 5.07 -19.00 6.88
CA ASN A 78 6.43 -18.91 6.39
C ASN A 78 7.20 -20.22 6.71
N PRO A 79 8.27 -20.57 5.97
CA PRO A 79 9.02 -21.83 6.17
C PRO A 79 9.61 -22.00 7.56
N VAL A 80 9.88 -20.91 8.26
CA VAL A 80 10.39 -20.98 9.63
C VAL A 80 9.28 -21.36 10.60
N ALA A 81 8.10 -20.75 10.49
CA ALA A 81 6.93 -21.12 11.26
C ALA A 81 6.49 -22.56 10.94
N ALA A 82 6.59 -22.96 9.67
CA ALA A 82 6.37 -24.33 9.22
C ALA A 82 7.17 -25.34 10.03
N GLU A 83 8.46 -25.08 10.18
CA GLU A 83 9.37 -25.99 10.86
C GLU A 83 9.19 -25.96 12.37
N VAL A 84 8.93 -24.78 12.95
CA VAL A 84 8.71 -24.63 14.40
C VAL A 84 7.42 -25.32 14.85
N TYR A 85 6.36 -25.26 14.05
CA TYR A 85 5.09 -25.91 14.34
C TYR A 85 4.97 -27.32 13.73
N GLU A 86 6.07 -27.86 13.19
CA GLU A 86 6.14 -29.19 12.57
C GLU A 86 5.05 -29.42 11.50
N PHE A 87 4.69 -28.37 10.77
CA PHE A 87 3.68 -28.46 9.73
C PHE A 87 4.21 -29.29 8.55
N VAL A 88 3.36 -30.19 8.05
CA VAL A 88 3.73 -31.07 6.94
C VAL A 88 3.54 -30.31 5.63
N PRO A 89 4.55 -30.25 4.74
CA PRO A 89 4.41 -29.69 3.40
C PRO A 89 3.22 -30.34 2.71
N ALA A 90 2.37 -29.56 2.03
CA ALA A 90 1.34 -30.14 1.19
C ALA A 90 2.02 -30.90 0.04
N THR A 91 2.23 -32.20 0.21
CA THR A 91 2.84 -33.10 -0.80
C THR A 91 1.90 -33.39 -1.96
N ASP A 92 0.61 -33.19 -1.74
CA ASP A 92 -0.43 -33.31 -2.77
C ASP A 92 -0.85 -31.93 -3.24
N VAL A 93 -1.11 -31.81 -4.55
CA VAL A 93 -1.62 -30.62 -5.23
C VAL A 93 -2.65 -29.94 -4.33
N ALA A 94 -2.28 -28.76 -3.79
CA ALA A 94 -3.18 -28.00 -2.93
C ALA A 94 -4.54 -27.90 -3.64
N PRO A 95 -5.68 -28.13 -2.94
CA PRO A 95 -6.99 -28.05 -3.55
C PRO A 95 -7.09 -26.73 -4.31
N VAL A 96 -7.64 -26.78 -5.52
CA VAL A 96 -7.74 -25.62 -6.43
C VAL A 96 -8.26 -24.37 -5.70
N ASN A 97 -9.18 -24.53 -4.74
CA ASN A 97 -9.72 -23.46 -3.90
C ASN A 97 -8.69 -22.75 -3.00
N VAL A 98 -7.67 -23.47 -2.51
CA VAL A 98 -6.58 -22.92 -1.68
C VAL A 98 -5.62 -22.12 -2.55
N VAL A 99 -5.29 -22.63 -3.74
CA VAL A 99 -4.47 -21.90 -4.73
C VAL A 99 -5.18 -20.64 -5.20
N TYR A 100 -6.49 -20.72 -5.48
CA TYR A 100 -7.31 -19.54 -5.78
C TYR A 100 -7.38 -18.56 -4.61
N GLY A 101 -7.51 -19.04 -3.37
CA GLY A 101 -7.47 -18.22 -2.16
C GLY A 101 -6.17 -17.43 -2.02
N PHE A 102 -5.03 -18.10 -2.22
CA PHE A 102 -3.71 -17.47 -2.22
C PHE A 102 -3.55 -16.44 -3.33
N ILE A 103 -3.89 -16.79 -4.58
CA ILE A 103 -3.81 -15.86 -5.72
C ILE A 103 -4.70 -14.64 -5.49
N LEU A 104 -5.90 -14.85 -4.93
CA LEU A 104 -6.83 -13.77 -4.62
C LEU A 104 -6.29 -12.88 -3.50
N ALA A 105 -5.77 -13.45 -2.41
CA ALA A 105 -5.15 -12.71 -1.31
C ALA A 105 -3.93 -11.91 -1.79
N PHE A 106 -3.08 -12.51 -2.61
CA PHE A 106 -1.95 -11.87 -3.26
C PHE A 106 -2.38 -10.70 -4.14
N PHE A 107 -3.42 -10.88 -4.95
CA PHE A 107 -3.98 -9.83 -5.79
C PHE A 107 -4.56 -8.68 -4.97
N PHE A 108 -5.31 -8.98 -3.90
CA PHE A 108 -5.81 -7.97 -2.96
C PHE A 108 -4.69 -7.18 -2.31
N HIS A 109 -3.61 -7.84 -1.90
CA HIS A 109 -2.43 -7.16 -1.37
C HIS A 109 -1.86 -6.20 -2.42
N ILE A 110 -1.51 -6.69 -3.62
CA ILE A 110 -0.97 -5.84 -4.70
C ILE A 110 -1.88 -4.66 -4.99
N MET A 111 -3.19 -4.87 -5.05
CA MET A 111 -4.16 -3.80 -5.25
C MET A 111 -4.15 -2.77 -4.11
N ALA A 112 -4.18 -3.22 -2.85
CA ALA A 112 -4.14 -2.35 -1.68
C ALA A 112 -2.86 -1.48 -1.66
N TYR A 113 -1.71 -2.10 -1.95
CA TYR A 113 -0.43 -1.37 -2.06
C TYR A 113 -0.43 -0.37 -3.22
N THR A 114 -0.89 -0.79 -4.40
CA THR A 114 -0.96 0.08 -5.58
C THR A 114 -1.87 1.28 -5.32
N ALA A 115 -3.02 1.05 -4.67
CA ALA A 115 -3.94 2.09 -4.26
C ALA A 115 -3.28 3.07 -3.29
N LEU A 116 -2.50 2.58 -2.32
CA LEU A 116 -1.82 3.41 -1.33
C LEU A 116 -0.68 4.26 -1.94
N ILE A 117 0.14 3.67 -2.81
CA ILE A 117 1.20 4.38 -3.55
C ILE A 117 0.56 5.44 -4.44
N THR A 118 -0.49 5.09 -5.18
CA THR A 118 -1.22 6.03 -6.05
C THR A 118 -1.86 7.14 -5.22
N TYR A 119 -2.41 6.82 -4.06
CA TYR A 119 -2.97 7.79 -3.12
C TYR A 119 -1.91 8.79 -2.64
N TRP A 120 -0.71 8.33 -2.25
CA TRP A 120 0.39 9.24 -1.92
C TRP A 120 0.80 10.09 -3.11
N MET A 121 1.03 9.47 -4.28
CA MET A 121 1.43 10.19 -5.49
C MET A 121 0.42 11.27 -5.87
N TYR A 122 -0.87 10.96 -5.82
CA TYR A 122 -1.92 11.95 -6.06
C TYR A 122 -1.84 13.09 -5.05
N ASN A 123 -1.87 12.79 -3.74
CA ASN A 123 -1.84 13.82 -2.69
C ASN A 123 -0.57 14.69 -2.77
N ARG A 124 0.56 14.09 -3.16
CA ARG A 124 1.83 14.80 -3.34
C ARG A 124 1.73 15.98 -4.33
N PHE A 125 0.87 15.88 -5.35
CA PHE A 125 0.68 16.93 -6.35
C PHE A 125 -0.52 17.85 -6.07
N TYR A 126 -1.48 17.43 -5.23
CA TYR A 126 -2.76 18.11 -5.08
C TYR A 126 -3.07 18.61 -3.66
N ILE A 127 -2.24 18.32 -2.65
CA ILE A 127 -2.43 18.90 -1.31
C ILE A 127 -2.16 20.41 -1.35
N VAL A 128 -3.16 21.18 -0.93
CA VAL A 128 -3.09 22.65 -0.83
C VAL A 128 -3.12 23.16 0.62
N GLU A 129 -3.32 22.27 1.59
CA GLU A 129 -3.46 22.64 3.01
C GLU A 129 -2.54 21.79 3.89
N ARG A 130 -1.91 22.43 4.88
CA ARG A 130 -1.03 21.75 5.84
C ARG A 130 -1.76 20.67 6.65
N LYS A 131 -3.03 20.89 7.02
CA LYS A 131 -3.85 19.90 7.73
C LYS A 131 -4.02 18.61 6.91
N LYS A 132 -4.27 18.74 5.60
CA LYS A 132 -4.39 17.59 4.68
C LYS A 132 -3.07 16.82 4.60
N LEU A 133 -1.93 17.50 4.56
CA LEU A 133 -0.61 16.85 4.61
C LEU A 133 -0.45 15.98 5.86
N TYR A 134 -0.78 16.50 7.05
CA TYR A 134 -0.71 15.72 8.29
C TYR A 134 -1.65 14.52 8.26
N HIS A 135 -2.91 14.69 7.84
CA HIS A 135 -3.84 13.56 7.72
C HIS A 135 -3.33 12.49 6.77
N THR A 136 -2.78 12.89 5.61
CA THR A 136 -2.19 11.95 4.64
C THR A 136 -1.00 11.20 5.25
N LEU A 137 -0.12 11.87 5.99
CA LEU A 137 1.02 11.21 6.64
C LEU A 137 0.60 10.25 7.76
N VAL A 138 -0.40 10.64 8.57
CA VAL A 138 -0.96 9.77 9.60
C VAL A 138 -1.59 8.53 8.97
N LEU A 139 -2.41 8.71 7.92
CA LEU A 139 -3.01 7.59 7.19
C LEU A 139 -1.94 6.69 6.58
N LEU A 140 -0.93 7.25 5.92
CA LEU A 140 0.19 6.46 5.38
C LEU A 140 0.88 5.66 6.48
N THR A 141 1.11 6.25 7.65
CA THR A 141 1.77 5.58 8.77
C THR A 141 0.92 4.44 9.32
N ILE A 142 -0.37 4.67 9.56
CA ILE A 142 -1.30 3.63 10.06
C ILE A 142 -1.38 2.47 9.08
N TRP A 143 -1.57 2.77 7.78
CA TRP A 143 -1.63 1.75 6.75
C TRP A 143 -0.29 1.01 6.60
N SER A 144 0.84 1.73 6.69
CA SER A 144 2.17 1.08 6.72
C SER A 144 2.25 0.09 7.85
N MET A 145 1.83 0.46 9.07
CA MET A 145 1.90 -0.43 10.23
C MET A 145 1.05 -1.68 10.04
N LEU A 146 -0.21 -1.54 9.62
CA LEU A 146 -1.10 -2.68 9.38
C LEU A 146 -0.49 -3.67 8.38
N ILE A 147 0.04 -3.12 7.30
CA ILE A 147 0.62 -3.88 6.21
C ILE A 147 1.96 -4.53 6.60
N LEU A 148 2.79 -3.83 7.37
CA LEU A 148 4.11 -4.31 7.79
C LEU A 148 4.04 -5.26 8.98
N THR A 149 2.91 -5.33 9.69
CA THR A 149 2.75 -6.19 10.86
C THR A 149 3.02 -7.66 10.51
N ASP A 150 2.48 -8.15 9.39
CA ASP A 150 2.77 -9.51 8.93
C ASP A 150 4.24 -9.72 8.57
N PHE A 151 4.88 -8.74 7.93
CA PHE A 151 6.31 -8.81 7.64
C PHE A 151 7.16 -8.89 8.92
N PHE A 152 6.91 -8.01 9.89
CA PHE A 152 7.68 -7.98 11.14
C PHE A 152 7.42 -9.20 12.01
N ASN A 153 6.19 -9.73 12.03
CA ASN A 153 5.90 -10.99 12.70
C ASN A 153 6.73 -12.12 12.08
N ASN A 154 6.69 -12.28 10.75
CA ASN A 154 7.44 -13.31 10.05
C ASN A 154 8.97 -13.16 10.19
N LEU A 155 9.49 -11.93 10.07
CA LEU A 155 10.92 -11.62 10.26
C LEU A 155 11.36 -11.85 11.71
N GLY A 156 10.54 -11.45 12.68
CA GLY A 156 10.80 -11.65 14.11
C GLY A 156 10.91 -13.13 14.47
N PHE A 157 10.02 -13.97 13.92
CA PHE A 157 10.13 -15.43 14.05
C PHE A 157 11.43 -15.97 13.42
N TYR A 158 11.81 -15.50 12.23
CA TYR A 158 13.05 -15.90 11.55
C TYR A 158 14.30 -15.58 12.38
N ILE A 159 14.42 -14.34 12.87
CA ILE A 159 15.55 -13.91 13.71
C ILE A 159 15.55 -14.64 15.04
N GLY A 160 14.38 -14.80 15.68
CA GLY A 160 14.25 -15.52 16.95
C GLY A 160 14.77 -16.95 16.86
N ARG A 161 14.46 -17.66 15.76
CA ARG A 161 15.00 -18.99 15.50
C ARG A 161 16.50 -19.00 15.29
N LEU A 162 17.08 -18.06 14.55
CA LEU A 162 18.52 -17.99 14.35
C LEU A 162 19.30 -17.77 15.65
N ILE A 163 18.72 -17.03 16.61
CA ILE A 163 19.39 -16.70 17.87
C ILE A 163 19.15 -17.78 18.94
N TRP A 164 17.94 -18.34 19.01
CA TRP A 164 17.49 -19.18 20.13
C TRP A 164 17.10 -20.61 19.75
N GLY A 165 16.93 -20.91 18.47
CA GLY A 165 16.44 -22.19 17.95
C GLY A 165 17.53 -23.08 17.36
N GLY A 166 18.77 -22.95 17.86
CA GLY A 166 19.82 -23.96 17.68
C GLY A 166 19.60 -25.14 18.62
#